data_AF-A0AAU5VGJ9-F1
#
_entry.id   AF-A0AAU5VGJ9-F1
#
_cell.length_a   1.000
_cell.length_b   1.000
_cell.length_c   1.000
_cell.angle_alpha   90.00
_cell.angle_beta   90.00
_cell.angle_gamma   90.00
#
_symmetry.space_group_name_H-M   'P 1'
#
loop_
_entity.id
_entity.type
_entity.pdbx_description
1 polymer ?
#
loop_
_entity_poly.entity_id
_entity_poly.type
_entity_poly.pdbx_seq_one_letter_code
_entity_poly.pdbx_strand_id
1 'polypeptide(L)'
;MRVNRNSRARSRAAVGVSALALAAGATTAAGPAVAQPRSAPAPAADCSAAYRIEQKLATGTTWRMCWHYESEAGLVLENISYQPPGEAQPIKVLSTAKLAQIDVPYDDGSVEYSDLTGAGFGQGLVDMVPAECPGGAIKTVKVPDAWDPQHANVKGLCTTTRSRGHAYRMESETGNKVFQKQGKDLLVYTVNKVGWYEYITEWRFQDDGTLNMNVGATGSLSPFDYDAGDGRGWPLGKGAKDYATSHSHNVFWRLNFGLDGSSKAKVEQYDSVVSPPAQGQEAPSNKTTVTKVGKELAGDAKNMRWWRIVSNSGKNKDNHARSYEFVPGATTKYLGRAFTKHDIYFTEYNKCEQFASDNLRNCGAGHGKSVDKWVDGQTLTHPVAWVNVGFHHVARDEDQQPMPVHWQGFSIAPRDVTAMNPLTPPELANQNGHVEPR
;
A
#
# COMPACT_ATOMS: atom_id res chain seq x y z
N MET A 1 27.16 -13.11 51.09
CA MET A 1 27.05 -11.88 51.90
C MET A 1 25.60 -11.69 52.31
N ARG A 2 25.38 -11.36 53.59
CA ARG A 2 24.09 -11.32 54.29
C ARG A 2 23.26 -10.06 53.93
N VAL A 3 21.95 -10.28 53.73
CA VAL A 3 20.82 -9.59 54.40
C VAL A 3 20.63 -8.08 54.14
N ASN A 4 19.53 -7.67 53.48
CA ASN A 4 18.27 -7.33 54.16
C ASN A 4 17.11 -7.00 53.20
N ARG A 5 15.94 -7.59 53.49
CA ARG A 5 14.61 -7.19 53.01
C ARG A 5 14.11 -6.02 53.85
N ASN A 6 13.26 -5.16 53.30
CA ASN A 6 12.16 -4.58 54.07
C ASN A 6 10.96 -4.22 53.18
N SER A 7 9.85 -4.87 53.48
CA SER A 7 8.50 -4.53 53.03
C SER A 7 7.90 -3.50 53.98
N ARG A 8 6.98 -2.66 53.48
CA ARG A 8 5.90 -2.08 54.30
C ARG A 8 4.61 -1.99 53.49
N ALA A 9 3.66 -2.83 53.89
CA ALA A 9 2.25 -2.63 53.66
C ALA A 9 1.70 -1.58 54.63
N ARG A 10 0.70 -0.80 54.22
CA ARG A 10 -0.25 -0.16 55.15
C ARG A 10 -1.68 -0.21 54.61
N SER A 11 -2.57 -0.48 55.55
CA SER A 11 -3.94 -0.92 55.42
C SER A 11 -4.96 0.18 55.10
N ARG A 12 -6.11 -0.33 54.66
CA ARG A 12 -7.44 0.27 54.44
C ARG A 12 -7.92 1.20 55.55
N ALA A 13 -8.74 2.19 55.15
CA ALA A 13 -9.88 2.65 55.93
C ALA A 13 -11.07 2.90 54.97
N ALA A 14 -12.22 2.33 55.31
CA ALA A 14 -13.51 2.54 54.66
C ALA A 14 -14.38 3.39 55.59
N VAL A 15 -15.10 4.36 55.03
CA VAL A 15 -16.29 4.97 55.65
C VAL A 15 -17.30 5.19 54.53
N GLY A 16 -18.46 4.55 54.64
CA GLY A 16 -19.61 4.79 53.78
C GLY A 16 -20.61 5.71 54.46
N VAL A 17 -21.36 6.49 53.67
CA VAL A 17 -22.70 6.99 54.03
C VAL A 17 -23.52 7.07 52.75
N SER A 18 -24.72 6.47 52.81
CA SER A 18 -25.76 6.45 51.79
C SER A 18 -26.63 7.71 51.85
N ALA A 19 -27.17 8.15 50.71
CA ALA A 19 -28.42 8.91 50.66
C ALA A 19 -29.13 8.69 49.33
N LEU A 20 -30.30 8.04 49.40
CA LEU A 20 -31.32 7.95 48.36
C LEU A 20 -32.06 9.29 48.27
N ALA A 21 -32.36 9.74 47.05
CA ALA A 21 -33.43 10.70 46.79
C ALA A 21 -34.19 10.27 45.53
N LEU A 22 -35.41 9.78 45.76
CA LEU A 22 -36.45 9.58 44.76
C LEU A 22 -37.05 10.94 44.41
N ALA A 23 -37.15 11.25 43.12
CA ALA A 23 -38.05 12.28 42.62
C ALA A 23 -38.83 11.71 41.43
N ALA A 24 -40.12 11.48 41.67
CA ALA A 24 -41.11 11.15 40.66
C ALA A 24 -41.66 12.44 40.03
N GLY A 25 -42.01 12.36 38.73
CA GLY A 25 -43.01 13.23 38.13
C GLY A 25 -42.56 14.00 36.89
N ALA A 26 -42.95 13.49 35.71
CA ALA A 26 -43.75 14.21 34.70
C ALA A 26 -43.68 13.45 33.37
N THR A 27 -44.73 12.69 33.07
CA THR A 27 -44.96 12.09 31.74
C THR A 27 -45.48 13.17 30.79
N THR A 28 -44.61 13.70 29.93
CA THR A 28 -45.05 14.44 28.74
C THR A 28 -45.11 13.48 27.56
N ALA A 29 -46.30 13.27 27.03
CA ALA A 29 -46.53 12.51 25.81
C ALA A 29 -45.80 13.18 24.63
N ALA A 30 -44.77 12.52 24.11
CA ALA A 30 -44.16 12.89 22.83
C ALA A 30 -44.92 12.20 21.70
N GLY A 31 -45.53 12.99 20.81
CA GLY A 31 -46.14 12.49 19.57
C GLY A 31 -45.10 11.84 18.65
N PRO A 32 -45.54 11.15 17.58
CA PRO A 32 -44.64 10.41 16.70
C PRO A 32 -43.64 11.37 16.05
N ALA A 33 -42.36 11.14 16.32
CA ALA A 33 -41.26 11.86 15.70
C ALA A 33 -41.24 11.55 14.20
N VAL A 34 -41.63 12.53 13.39
CA VAL A 34 -41.44 12.48 11.94
C VAL A 34 -39.94 12.46 11.68
N ALA A 35 -39.44 11.34 11.15
CA ALA A 35 -38.04 11.19 10.79
C ALA A 35 -37.67 12.24 9.73
N GLN A 36 -36.83 13.21 10.11
CA GLN A 36 -36.22 14.11 9.15
C GLN A 36 -35.33 13.31 8.18
N PRO A 37 -35.37 13.60 6.87
CA PRO A 37 -34.47 12.98 5.92
C PRO A 37 -33.03 13.26 6.34
N ARG A 38 -32.25 12.20 6.63
CA ARG A 38 -30.80 12.30 6.82
C ARG A 38 -30.22 12.94 5.57
N SER A 39 -29.73 14.17 5.71
CA SER A 39 -28.85 14.80 4.72
C SER A 39 -27.73 13.83 4.40
N ALA A 40 -27.47 13.61 3.11
CA ALA A 40 -26.34 12.83 2.65
C ALA A 40 -25.05 13.32 3.34
N PRO A 41 -24.15 12.41 3.77
CA PRO A 41 -22.89 12.82 4.37
C PRO A 41 -22.16 13.76 3.41
N ALA A 42 -21.71 14.90 3.95
CA ALA A 42 -20.93 15.87 3.19
C ALA A 42 -19.69 15.19 2.58
N PRO A 43 -19.28 15.56 1.34
CA PRO A 43 -18.04 15.06 0.77
C PRO A 43 -16.88 15.37 1.73
N ALA A 44 -15.96 14.41 1.90
CA ALA A 44 -14.77 14.60 2.70
C ALA A 44 -14.05 15.88 2.27
N ALA A 45 -13.65 16.72 3.23
CA ALA A 45 -13.03 18.00 2.97
C ALA A 45 -11.80 17.82 2.06
N ASP A 46 -11.75 18.56 0.95
CA ASP A 46 -10.54 18.71 0.15
C ASP A 46 -9.40 19.19 1.07
N CYS A 47 -8.23 18.54 1.00
CA CYS A 47 -7.06 18.99 1.75
C CYS A 47 -6.66 20.41 1.33
N SER A 48 -6.03 21.15 2.26
CA SER A 48 -5.53 22.49 1.94
C SER A 48 -4.45 22.44 0.85
N ALA A 49 -4.24 23.56 0.15
CA ALA A 49 -3.31 23.64 -0.97
C ALA A 49 -1.87 23.19 -0.64
N ALA A 50 -1.43 23.35 0.63
CA ALA A 50 -0.12 22.90 1.09
C ALA A 50 0.05 21.36 0.97
N TYR A 51 -1.03 20.63 1.24
CA TYR A 51 -1.10 19.17 1.29
C TYR A 51 -1.64 18.54 0.00
N ARG A 52 -1.90 19.35 -1.03
CA ARG A 52 -2.34 18.85 -2.33
C ARG A 52 -1.14 18.61 -3.26
N ILE A 53 -1.23 17.54 -4.04
CA ILE A 53 -0.41 17.30 -5.23
C ILE A 53 -1.38 17.21 -6.41
N GLU A 54 -1.14 18.01 -7.44
CA GLU A 54 -1.79 17.92 -8.73
C GLU A 54 -0.73 18.04 -9.81
N GLN A 55 -0.62 17.00 -10.64
CA GLN A 55 0.34 16.97 -11.73
C GLN A 55 -0.36 16.56 -13.02
N LYS A 56 -0.36 17.47 -13.99
CA LYS A 56 -0.65 17.15 -15.40
C LYS A 56 0.63 16.70 -16.08
N LEU A 57 0.64 15.47 -16.58
CA LEU A 57 1.73 14.86 -17.32
C LEU A 57 1.72 15.31 -18.78
N ALA A 58 2.86 15.21 -19.46
CA ALA A 58 3.03 15.64 -20.85
C ALA A 58 2.09 14.91 -21.82
N THR A 59 1.61 13.72 -21.45
CA THR A 59 0.67 12.93 -22.24
C THR A 59 -0.79 13.38 -22.09
N GLY A 60 -1.06 14.35 -21.21
CA GLY A 60 -2.36 14.96 -20.95
C GLY A 60 -3.06 14.42 -19.69
N THR A 61 -2.61 13.27 -19.18
CA THR A 61 -3.10 12.67 -17.93
C THR A 61 -2.85 13.59 -16.74
N THR A 62 -3.82 13.69 -15.83
CA THR A 62 -3.67 14.41 -14.56
C THR A 62 -3.89 13.49 -13.37
N TRP A 63 -2.94 13.51 -12.43
CA TRP A 63 -3.06 12.87 -11.13
C TRP A 63 -3.32 13.91 -10.05
N ARG A 64 -4.21 13.59 -9.11
CA ARG A 64 -4.50 14.45 -7.94
C ARG A 64 -4.59 13.62 -6.68
N MET A 65 -4.01 14.11 -5.61
CA MET A 65 -4.07 13.50 -4.29
C MET A 65 -3.82 14.53 -3.19
N CYS A 66 -4.16 14.14 -1.98
CA CYS A 66 -3.72 14.77 -0.76
C CYS A 66 -2.59 13.94 -0.15
N TRP A 67 -1.71 14.58 0.60
CA TRP A 67 -0.70 13.90 1.39
C TRP A 67 -0.72 14.42 2.83
N HIS A 68 -0.44 13.54 3.77
CA HIS A 68 -0.04 13.90 5.12
C HIS A 68 1.07 12.96 5.58
N TYR A 69 1.58 13.23 6.77
CA TYR A 69 2.65 12.46 7.37
C TYR A 69 2.22 11.93 8.74
N GLU A 70 2.42 10.63 8.99
CA GLU A 70 2.13 9.96 10.25
C GLU A 70 3.44 9.59 10.95
N SER A 71 3.43 9.62 12.29
CA SER A 71 4.62 9.34 13.12
C SER A 71 5.18 7.93 12.94
N GLU A 72 4.33 6.97 12.55
CA GLU A 72 4.70 5.58 12.32
C GLU A 72 4.80 5.26 10.83
N ALA A 73 3.70 5.41 10.08
CA ALA A 73 3.63 4.99 8.67
C ALA A 73 4.41 5.90 7.70
N GLY A 74 4.83 7.09 8.15
CA GLY A 74 5.45 8.10 7.31
C GLY A 74 4.45 8.70 6.31
N LEU A 75 4.79 8.69 5.02
CA LEU A 75 3.95 9.28 3.97
C LEU A 75 2.62 8.52 3.81
N VAL A 76 1.52 9.24 3.91
CA VAL A 76 0.17 8.75 3.61
C VAL A 76 -0.42 9.57 2.48
N LEU A 77 -1.00 8.88 1.49
CA LEU A 77 -1.70 9.50 0.37
C LEU A 77 -3.19 9.28 0.49
N GLU A 78 -3.96 10.34 0.27
CA GLU A 78 -5.42 10.31 0.37
C GLU A 78 -6.06 10.89 -0.90
N ASN A 79 -7.33 10.56 -1.13
CA ASN A 79 -8.13 11.17 -2.18
C ASN A 79 -7.54 11.04 -3.60
N ILE A 80 -6.79 9.96 -3.85
CA ILE A 80 -6.06 9.72 -5.10
C ILE A 80 -7.06 9.58 -6.24
N SER A 81 -6.87 10.39 -7.28
CA SER A 81 -7.69 10.37 -8.49
C SER A 81 -6.87 10.50 -9.76
N TYR A 82 -7.37 9.84 -10.79
CA TYR A 82 -6.80 9.70 -12.12
C TYR A 82 -7.71 10.36 -13.14
N GLN A 83 -7.16 11.20 -14.01
CA GLN A 83 -7.90 11.78 -15.13
C GLN A 83 -7.10 11.62 -16.42
N PRO A 84 -7.41 10.63 -17.26
CA PRO A 84 -6.77 10.53 -18.57
C PRO A 84 -7.23 11.65 -19.52
N PRO A 85 -6.50 11.86 -20.64
CA PRO A 85 -6.94 12.77 -21.69
C PRO A 85 -8.35 12.39 -22.18
N GLY A 86 -9.22 13.38 -22.35
CA GLY A 86 -10.57 13.17 -22.87
C GLY A 86 -11.62 12.68 -21.85
N GLU A 87 -11.25 12.44 -20.59
CA GLU A 87 -12.23 12.26 -19.50
C GLU A 87 -12.59 13.61 -18.88
N ALA A 88 -13.89 13.89 -18.77
CA ALA A 88 -14.40 15.20 -18.32
C ALA A 88 -14.20 15.43 -16.81
N GLN A 89 -14.17 14.35 -16.01
CA GLN A 89 -14.07 14.41 -14.56
C GLN A 89 -13.00 13.44 -14.05
N PRO A 90 -12.34 13.75 -12.93
CA PRO A 90 -11.39 12.85 -12.31
C PRO A 90 -12.09 11.59 -11.78
N ILE A 91 -11.43 10.45 -11.95
CA ILE A 91 -11.86 9.14 -11.48
C ILE A 91 -11.17 8.90 -10.15
N LYS A 92 -11.92 8.83 -9.05
CA LYS A 92 -11.37 8.47 -7.74
C LYS A 92 -10.92 7.00 -7.77
N VAL A 93 -9.74 6.71 -7.24
CA VAL A 93 -9.12 5.37 -7.25
C VAL A 93 -8.97 4.85 -5.82
N LEU A 94 -8.16 5.53 -5.01
CA LEU A 94 -7.90 5.18 -3.61
C LEU A 94 -8.38 6.31 -2.69
N SER A 95 -9.13 5.95 -1.66
CA SER A 95 -9.49 6.85 -0.58
C SER A 95 -8.27 7.17 0.28
N THR A 96 -7.51 6.13 0.67
CA THR A 96 -6.27 6.25 1.45
C THR A 96 -5.31 5.13 1.08
N ALA A 97 -4.01 5.40 1.04
CA ALA A 97 -2.96 4.41 0.81
C ALA A 97 -1.71 4.76 1.63
N LYS A 98 -1.13 3.75 2.27
CA LYS A 98 0.10 3.91 3.09
C LYS A 98 0.86 2.60 3.26
N LEU A 99 2.11 2.70 3.72
CA LEU A 99 2.80 1.56 4.34
C LEU A 99 2.05 1.15 5.61
N ALA A 100 2.02 -0.16 5.85
CA ALA A 100 1.28 -0.78 6.93
C ALA A 100 2.18 -1.56 7.89
N GLN A 101 3.36 -2.01 7.46
CA GLN A 101 4.44 -2.50 8.31
C GLN A 101 5.69 -2.71 7.44
N ILE A 102 6.88 -2.67 8.06
CA ILE A 102 8.08 -3.32 7.55
C ILE A 102 8.57 -4.23 8.68
N ASP A 103 8.49 -5.54 8.46
CA ASP A 103 8.85 -6.56 9.44
C ASP A 103 10.18 -7.21 9.02
N VAL A 104 11.18 -7.15 9.92
CA VAL A 104 12.57 -7.50 9.64
C VAL A 104 13.10 -8.57 10.61
N PRO A 105 12.78 -9.86 10.39
CA PRO A 105 13.34 -10.97 11.15
C PRO A 105 14.73 -11.35 10.66
N TYR A 106 15.66 -11.55 11.59
CA TYR A 106 16.99 -12.11 11.32
C TYR A 106 16.95 -13.64 11.36
N ASP A 107 17.69 -14.29 10.47
CA ASP A 107 17.65 -15.74 10.28
C ASP A 107 18.29 -16.52 11.44
N ASP A 108 19.05 -15.83 12.30
CA ASP A 108 19.58 -16.39 13.53
C ASP A 108 18.55 -16.47 14.68
N GLY A 109 17.40 -15.83 14.50
CA GLY A 109 16.32 -15.75 15.48
C GLY A 109 16.64 -14.87 16.70
N SER A 110 17.71 -14.09 16.66
CA SER A 110 18.11 -13.24 17.79
C SER A 110 17.21 -12.02 17.93
N VAL A 111 16.71 -11.49 16.80
CA VAL A 111 15.90 -10.28 16.77
C VAL A 111 14.92 -10.25 15.59
N GLU A 112 13.82 -9.53 15.78
CA GLU A 112 12.82 -9.19 14.78
C GLU A 112 12.37 -7.76 15.04
N TYR A 113 12.44 -6.92 14.01
CA TYR A 113 12.06 -5.51 14.11
C TYR A 113 10.74 -5.26 13.38
N SER A 114 9.85 -4.52 14.05
CA SER A 114 8.68 -3.89 13.42
C SER A 114 9.02 -2.42 13.20
N ASP A 115 9.52 -2.07 12.03
CA ASP A 115 10.17 -0.76 11.84
C ASP A 115 9.19 0.40 11.97
N LEU A 116 7.96 0.24 11.47
CA LEU A 116 6.93 1.29 11.52
C LEU A 116 6.45 1.53 12.94
N THR A 117 6.11 0.45 13.66
CA THR A 117 5.41 0.53 14.94
C THR A 117 6.32 0.40 16.16
N GLY A 118 7.56 -0.07 15.98
CA GLY A 118 8.51 -0.35 17.05
C GLY A 118 9.85 0.37 16.94
N ALA A 119 10.33 0.68 15.72
CA ALA A 119 11.66 1.29 15.52
C ALA A 119 11.63 2.77 15.08
N GLY A 120 10.44 3.37 14.96
CA GLY A 120 10.28 4.80 14.70
C GLY A 120 10.54 5.21 13.26
N PHE A 121 10.15 4.40 12.28
CA PHE A 121 10.25 4.69 10.85
C PHE A 121 9.90 6.14 10.47
N GLY A 122 8.70 6.63 10.84
CA GLY A 122 8.27 8.00 10.50
C GLY A 122 9.10 9.09 11.19
N GLN A 123 9.70 8.79 12.34
CA GLN A 123 10.60 9.72 13.04
C GLN A 123 11.94 9.88 12.33
N GLY A 124 12.35 8.88 11.55
CA GLY A 124 13.58 8.86 10.78
C GLY A 124 13.52 9.55 9.42
N LEU A 125 12.58 10.46 9.17
CA LEU A 125 12.50 11.19 7.90
C LEU A 125 13.80 11.97 7.64
N VAL A 126 14.39 11.79 6.46
CA VAL A 126 15.68 12.38 6.08
C VAL A 126 15.50 13.68 5.29
N ASP A 127 16.33 14.68 5.58
CA ASP A 127 16.44 15.90 4.77
C ASP A 127 17.06 15.60 3.41
N MET A 128 16.34 15.91 2.33
CA MET A 128 16.81 15.75 0.97
C MET A 128 17.45 17.02 0.43
N VAL A 129 18.52 16.86 -0.35
CA VAL A 129 19.07 17.92 -1.20
C VAL A 129 18.47 17.87 -2.62
N PRO A 130 18.50 18.96 -3.40
CA PRO A 130 17.88 19.01 -4.73
C PRO A 130 18.33 17.90 -5.70
N ALA A 131 19.57 17.41 -5.58
CA ALA A 131 20.08 16.32 -6.41
C ALA A 131 19.36 14.99 -6.16
N GLU A 132 18.78 14.79 -4.98
CA GLU A 132 17.99 13.61 -4.64
C GLU A 132 16.56 13.67 -5.21
N CYS A 133 16.11 14.82 -5.71
CA CYS A 133 14.80 15.03 -6.33
C CYS A 133 14.95 15.68 -7.73
N PRO A 134 15.61 14.99 -8.68
CA PRO A 134 16.02 15.59 -9.94
C PRO A 134 14.80 16.06 -10.75
N GLY A 135 14.81 17.35 -11.13
CA GLY A 135 13.72 17.99 -11.89
C GLY A 135 12.40 18.12 -11.14
N GLY A 136 12.40 17.88 -9.82
CA GLY A 136 11.23 17.93 -8.96
C GLY A 136 11.25 19.05 -7.93
N ALA A 137 10.30 18.98 -7.00
CA ALA A 137 10.21 19.86 -5.85
C ALA A 137 10.28 19.03 -4.57
N ILE A 138 11.01 19.55 -3.58
CA ILE A 138 11.09 18.97 -2.23
C ILE A 138 10.23 19.82 -1.30
N LYS A 139 9.20 19.22 -0.72
CA LYS A 139 8.35 19.86 0.29
C LYS A 139 8.90 19.63 1.69
N THR A 140 8.77 20.66 2.53
CA THR A 140 8.98 20.52 3.97
C THR A 140 7.79 19.81 4.60
N VAL A 141 8.09 18.76 5.35
CA VAL A 141 7.17 17.92 6.11
C VAL A 141 7.38 18.22 7.58
N LYS A 142 6.29 18.49 8.30
CA LYS A 142 6.32 18.54 9.76
C LYS A 142 6.10 17.13 10.31
N VAL A 143 7.13 16.51 10.87
CA VAL A 143 7.05 15.19 11.52
C VAL A 143 6.24 15.34 12.81
N PRO A 144 5.10 14.62 12.95
CA PRO A 144 4.29 14.70 14.15
C PRO A 144 5.01 14.05 15.34
N ASP A 145 4.92 14.69 16.50
CA ASP A 145 5.53 14.24 17.75
C ASP A 145 7.03 13.89 17.62
N ALA A 146 7.73 14.70 16.81
CA ALA A 146 9.15 14.52 16.50
C ALA A 146 9.99 14.29 17.77
N TRP A 147 10.81 13.23 17.77
CA TRP A 147 11.76 12.93 18.85
C TRP A 147 12.71 14.09 19.15
N ASP A 148 13.07 14.85 18.11
CA ASP A 148 13.70 16.16 18.25
C ASP A 148 12.71 17.27 17.82
N PRO A 149 12.04 17.92 18.78
CA PRO A 149 11.10 18.98 18.49
C PRO A 149 11.73 20.21 17.81
N GLN A 150 13.05 20.41 17.92
CA GLN A 150 13.75 21.54 17.28
C GLN A 150 13.91 21.33 15.77
N HIS A 151 13.95 20.06 15.34
CA HIS A 151 14.14 19.66 13.94
C HIS A 151 12.92 18.93 13.37
N ALA A 152 11.73 19.22 13.88
CA ALA A 152 10.48 18.60 13.43
C ALA A 152 10.09 18.92 11.97
N ASN A 153 10.74 19.89 11.32
CA ASN A 153 10.46 20.27 9.93
C ASN A 153 11.58 19.78 9.02
N VAL A 154 11.30 18.78 8.20
CA VAL A 154 12.27 18.10 7.34
C VAL A 154 11.92 18.30 5.87
N LYS A 155 12.88 18.63 5.02
CA LYS A 155 12.72 18.68 3.56
C LYS A 155 12.72 17.25 2.99
N GLY A 156 11.67 16.48 3.30
CA GLY A 156 11.67 15.03 3.12
C GLY A 156 10.69 14.47 2.08
N LEU A 157 9.90 15.30 1.39
CA LEU A 157 8.93 14.83 0.39
C LEU A 157 9.29 15.33 -1.02
N CYS A 158 9.80 14.43 -1.85
CA CYS A 158 10.03 14.71 -3.27
C CYS A 158 8.76 14.49 -4.10
N THR A 159 8.52 15.38 -5.05
CA THR A 159 7.57 15.18 -6.15
C THR A 159 8.26 15.53 -7.46
N THR A 160 8.38 14.58 -8.38
CA THR A 160 9.04 14.77 -9.69
C THR A 160 8.33 14.01 -10.81
N THR A 161 8.75 14.20 -12.05
CA THR A 161 8.26 13.43 -13.19
C THR A 161 9.38 12.78 -13.99
N ARG A 162 9.21 11.51 -14.38
CA ARG A 162 10.23 10.75 -15.13
C ARG A 162 9.66 10.20 -16.43
N SER A 163 10.51 10.02 -17.44
CA SER A 163 10.16 9.25 -18.64
C SER A 163 10.05 7.77 -18.27
N ARG A 164 9.05 7.07 -18.82
CA ARG A 164 8.86 5.62 -18.60
C ARG A 164 9.13 4.76 -19.83
N GLY A 165 9.68 5.36 -20.89
CA GLY A 165 9.83 4.71 -22.18
C GLY A 165 8.52 4.72 -22.98
N HIS A 166 8.30 3.74 -23.84
CA HIS A 166 7.10 3.69 -24.68
C HIS A 166 5.83 3.45 -23.85
N ALA A 167 4.85 4.35 -23.99
CA ALA A 167 3.47 4.09 -23.58
C ALA A 167 2.79 3.10 -24.54
N TYR A 168 3.11 3.20 -25.83
CA TYR A 168 2.79 2.20 -26.85
C TYR A 168 3.69 2.37 -28.08
N ARG A 169 3.81 1.29 -28.85
CA ARG A 169 4.31 1.28 -30.23
C ARG A 169 3.53 0.23 -31.02
N MET A 170 3.01 0.61 -32.17
CA MET A 170 2.30 -0.25 -33.11
C MET A 170 2.62 0.17 -34.54
N GLU A 171 2.82 -0.78 -35.42
CA GLU A 171 2.95 -0.57 -36.86
C GLU A 171 1.63 -0.96 -37.53
N SER A 172 1.18 -0.22 -38.53
CA SER A 172 -0.02 -0.56 -39.30
C SER A 172 0.16 -1.90 -40.02
N GLU A 173 -0.95 -2.56 -40.35
CA GLU A 173 -0.92 -3.88 -41.02
C GLU A 173 -0.17 -3.83 -42.36
N THR A 174 -0.29 -2.71 -43.07
CA THR A 174 0.42 -2.45 -44.34
C THR A 174 1.89 -2.04 -44.16
N GLY A 175 2.36 -1.83 -42.93
CA GLY A 175 3.74 -1.41 -42.63
C GLY A 175 4.08 0.04 -42.99
N ASN A 176 3.10 0.84 -43.43
CA ASN A 176 3.33 2.20 -43.94
C ASN A 176 3.30 3.30 -42.87
N LYS A 177 2.88 2.99 -41.64
CA LYS A 177 2.76 3.96 -40.54
C LYS A 177 3.09 3.31 -39.20
N VAL A 178 3.85 4.03 -38.37
CA VAL A 178 4.10 3.67 -36.97
C VAL A 178 3.36 4.64 -36.06
N PHE A 179 2.54 4.08 -35.17
CA PHE A 179 1.92 4.78 -34.05
C PHE A 179 2.77 4.55 -32.80
N GLN A 180 3.32 5.61 -32.22
CA GLN A 180 4.10 5.52 -31.00
C GLN A 180 3.89 6.73 -30.10
N LYS A 181 4.08 6.53 -28.79
CA LYS A 181 4.10 7.61 -27.80
C LYS A 181 5.03 7.25 -26.64
N GLN A 182 5.83 8.20 -26.19
CA GLN A 182 6.59 8.06 -24.95
C GLN A 182 5.67 8.38 -23.76
N GLY A 183 5.76 7.57 -22.72
CA GLY A 183 5.00 7.72 -21.49
C GLY A 183 5.76 8.52 -20.43
N LYS A 184 5.01 9.00 -19.45
CA LYS A 184 5.50 9.79 -18.33
C LYS A 184 4.92 9.28 -17.02
N ASP A 185 5.69 9.37 -15.96
CA ASP A 185 5.26 9.12 -14.59
C ASP A 185 5.34 10.38 -13.74
N LEU A 186 4.48 10.46 -12.74
CA LEU A 186 4.66 11.25 -11.52
C LEU A 186 5.23 10.33 -10.44
N LEU A 187 6.33 10.74 -9.80
CA LEU A 187 6.92 10.07 -8.64
C LEU A 187 6.70 10.94 -7.40
N VAL A 188 6.27 10.32 -6.31
CA VAL A 188 6.14 10.93 -4.97
C VAL A 188 6.83 10.01 -3.97
N TYR A 189 7.87 10.49 -3.28
CA TYR A 189 8.62 9.65 -2.36
C TYR A 189 9.24 10.38 -1.17
N THR A 190 9.50 9.61 -0.12
CA THR A 190 10.26 9.99 1.08
C THR A 190 11.41 9.02 1.30
N VAL A 191 12.44 9.45 2.04
CA VAL A 191 13.53 8.59 2.52
C VAL A 191 13.49 8.60 4.04
N ASN A 192 13.44 7.40 4.63
CA ASN A 192 13.29 7.19 6.05
C ASN A 192 14.43 6.30 6.57
N LYS A 193 15.16 6.75 7.59
CA LYS A 193 16.26 6.01 8.21
C LYS A 193 15.78 5.27 9.45
N VAL A 194 16.06 3.97 9.53
CA VAL A 194 15.81 3.14 10.71
C VAL A 194 17.08 2.40 11.05
N GLY A 195 17.75 2.80 12.14
CA GLY A 195 19.06 2.29 12.49
C GLY A 195 20.08 2.51 11.37
N TRP A 196 20.58 1.42 10.79
CA TRP A 196 21.55 1.41 9.68
C TRP A 196 20.91 1.34 8.30
N TYR A 197 19.62 1.00 8.20
CA TYR A 197 18.89 0.96 6.94
C TYR A 197 18.27 2.31 6.58
N GLU A 198 18.12 2.53 5.28
CA GLU A 198 17.33 3.61 4.71
C GLU A 198 16.30 3.02 3.75
N TYR A 199 15.07 3.51 3.86
CA TYR A 199 13.91 3.07 3.08
C TYR A 199 13.39 4.21 2.23
N ILE A 200 13.37 4.01 0.92
CA ILE A 200 12.76 4.91 -0.06
C ILE A 200 11.32 4.45 -0.29
N THR A 201 10.34 5.15 0.27
CA THR A 201 8.93 4.83 0.03
C THR A 201 8.47 5.58 -1.22
N GLU A 202 8.34 4.87 -2.34
CA GLU A 202 8.03 5.45 -3.65
C GLU A 202 6.62 5.08 -4.14
N TRP A 203 5.85 6.11 -4.48
CA TRP A 203 4.60 6.01 -5.23
C TRP A 203 4.82 6.51 -6.65
N ARG A 204 4.59 5.65 -7.64
CA ARG A 204 4.78 5.98 -9.06
C ARG A 204 3.46 5.89 -9.81
N PHE A 205 2.95 7.05 -10.22
CA PHE A 205 1.69 7.25 -10.91
C PHE A 205 1.93 7.40 -12.42
N GLN A 206 1.58 6.38 -13.19
CA GLN A 206 1.83 6.35 -14.63
C GLN A 206 0.72 7.07 -15.41
N ASP A 207 1.03 7.56 -16.59
CA ASP A 207 0.05 8.24 -17.43
C ASP A 207 -1.04 7.36 -18.05
N ASP A 208 -0.88 6.05 -18.04
CA ASP A 208 -1.90 5.10 -18.45
C ASP A 208 -2.89 4.73 -17.33
N GLY A 209 -2.65 5.20 -16.11
CA GLY A 209 -3.50 4.93 -14.95
C GLY A 209 -2.93 3.90 -13.97
N THR A 210 -1.79 3.26 -14.29
CA THR A 210 -1.11 2.31 -13.41
C THR A 210 -0.49 3.02 -12.20
N LEU A 211 -0.61 2.44 -11.01
CA LEU A 211 0.11 2.88 -9.80
C LEU A 211 1.09 1.78 -9.41
N ASN A 212 2.35 2.15 -9.17
CA ASN A 212 3.34 1.26 -8.57
C ASN A 212 3.61 1.74 -7.15
N MET A 213 3.72 0.79 -6.22
CA MET A 213 4.07 1.02 -4.83
C MET A 213 5.34 0.25 -4.54
N ASN A 214 6.42 0.96 -4.27
CA ASN A 214 7.75 0.39 -4.09
C ASN A 214 8.38 0.87 -2.77
N VAL A 215 9.11 -0.03 -2.12
CA VAL A 215 10.09 0.31 -1.09
C VAL A 215 11.46 -0.05 -1.63
N GLY A 216 12.37 0.92 -1.61
CA GLY A 216 13.79 0.71 -1.87
C GLY A 216 14.54 0.60 -0.55
N ALA A 217 15.13 -0.56 -0.23
CA ALA A 217 15.99 -0.74 0.94
C ALA A 217 17.46 -0.49 0.58
N THR A 218 18.14 0.38 1.33
CA THR A 218 19.55 0.80 1.15
C THR A 218 20.16 1.15 2.51
N GLY A 219 21.25 1.92 2.55
CA GLY A 219 21.96 2.29 3.76
C GLY A 219 23.19 1.41 3.97
N SER A 220 23.29 0.75 5.12
CA SER A 220 24.38 -0.17 5.47
C SER A 220 23.81 -1.48 6.01
N LEU A 221 24.59 -2.56 5.91
CA LEU A 221 24.30 -3.77 6.68
C LEU A 221 24.41 -3.49 8.18
N SER A 222 23.78 -4.33 9.02
CA SER A 222 23.94 -4.24 10.47
C SER A 222 25.42 -4.31 10.86
N PRO A 223 25.94 -3.35 11.65
CA PRO A 223 27.33 -3.37 12.08
C PRO A 223 27.60 -4.42 13.16
N PHE A 224 26.58 -5.13 13.64
CA PHE A 224 26.67 -5.99 14.83
C PHE A 224 26.59 -7.49 14.53
N ASP A 225 26.21 -7.88 13.31
CA ASP A 225 25.80 -9.26 13.01
C ASP A 225 26.72 -9.91 11.95
N TYR A 226 27.98 -10.19 12.33
CA TYR A 226 29.05 -10.68 11.44
C TYR A 226 29.62 -12.07 11.80
N ASP A 227 28.93 -12.86 12.62
CA ASP A 227 29.39 -14.18 13.08
C ASP A 227 28.55 -15.37 12.56
N ALA A 228 27.65 -15.14 11.59
CA ALA A 228 26.71 -16.13 11.06
C ALA A 228 27.34 -17.12 10.03
N GLY A 229 28.48 -17.71 10.38
CA GLY A 229 29.23 -18.66 9.53
C GLY A 229 28.63 -20.07 9.42
N ASP A 230 27.48 -20.32 10.06
CA ASP A 230 26.85 -21.64 10.15
C ASP A 230 25.76 -21.89 9.08
N GLY A 231 25.75 -21.08 8.02
CA GLY A 231 24.79 -21.15 6.92
C GLY A 231 23.61 -20.19 7.06
N ARG A 232 23.53 -19.41 8.14
CA ARG A 232 22.54 -18.34 8.33
C ARG A 232 23.00 -16.99 7.79
N GLY A 233 24.26 -16.85 7.42
CA GLY A 233 24.82 -15.64 6.84
C GLY A 233 25.61 -15.89 5.57
N TRP A 234 26.22 -14.81 5.05
CA TRP A 234 27.10 -14.85 3.90
C TRP A 234 28.46 -14.24 4.22
N PRO A 235 29.59 -14.86 3.78
CA PRO A 235 30.91 -14.30 4.03
C PRO A 235 31.09 -12.98 3.27
N LEU A 236 31.57 -11.96 3.96
CA LEU A 236 31.91 -10.66 3.41
C LEU A 236 33.38 -10.34 3.65
N GLY A 237 33.91 -9.48 2.79
CA GLY A 237 35.26 -8.96 2.92
C GLY A 237 36.36 -10.01 2.69
N LYS A 238 37.59 -9.62 3.01
CA LYS A 238 38.77 -10.42 2.65
C LYS A 238 38.88 -11.68 3.51
N GLY A 239 38.86 -12.83 2.85
CA GLY A 239 39.18 -14.11 3.47
C GLY A 239 38.07 -14.68 4.35
N ALA A 240 36.81 -14.27 4.13
CA ALA A 240 35.63 -14.83 4.80
C ALA A 240 35.77 -14.87 6.33
N LYS A 241 36.23 -13.77 6.93
CA LYS A 241 36.35 -13.64 8.39
C LYS A 241 35.07 -13.14 9.05
N ASP A 242 34.26 -12.41 8.28
CA ASP A 242 33.04 -11.77 8.70
C ASP A 242 31.88 -12.37 7.89
N TYR A 243 30.80 -12.74 8.56
CA TYR A 243 29.61 -13.36 7.96
C TYR A 243 28.37 -12.56 8.32
N ALA A 244 27.89 -11.72 7.39
CA ALA A 244 26.68 -10.95 7.63
C ALA A 244 25.46 -11.87 7.74
N THR A 245 24.70 -11.72 8.82
CA THR A 245 23.48 -12.50 9.06
C THR A 245 22.41 -12.18 8.02
N SER A 246 21.86 -13.22 7.41
CA SER A 246 20.74 -13.10 6.47
C SER A 246 19.48 -12.70 7.22
N HIS A 247 18.59 -11.98 6.55
CA HIS A 247 17.37 -11.46 7.16
C HIS A 247 16.31 -11.23 6.07
N SER A 248 15.05 -11.05 6.48
CA SER A 248 13.97 -10.71 5.54
C SER A 248 13.49 -9.28 5.72
N HIS A 249 12.97 -8.65 4.66
CA HIS A 249 12.20 -7.40 4.71
C HIS A 249 10.79 -7.71 4.20
N ASN A 250 9.81 -7.82 5.10
CA ASN A 250 8.40 -8.05 4.76
C ASN A 250 7.63 -6.72 4.79
N VAL A 251 7.43 -6.13 3.60
CA VAL A 251 6.78 -4.83 3.47
C VAL A 251 5.29 -5.03 3.22
N PHE A 252 4.47 -4.45 4.10
CA PHE A 252 3.02 -4.44 3.97
C PHE A 252 2.51 -3.07 3.51
N TRP A 253 1.55 -3.08 2.61
CA TRP A 253 0.84 -1.88 2.14
C TRP A 253 -0.64 -2.00 2.45
N ARG A 254 -1.27 -0.90 2.90
CA ARG A 254 -2.71 -0.83 3.16
C ARG A 254 -3.37 0.06 2.12
N LEU A 255 -4.24 -0.51 1.29
CA LEU A 255 -4.98 0.19 0.24
C LEU A 255 -6.48 0.19 0.55
N ASN A 256 -7.04 1.38 0.72
CA ASN A 256 -8.47 1.59 0.88
C ASN A 256 -9.01 2.21 -0.41
N PHE A 257 -9.75 1.42 -1.18
CA PHE A 257 -10.29 1.89 -2.45
C PHE A 257 -11.46 2.85 -2.25
N GLY A 258 -11.51 3.86 -3.12
CA GLY A 258 -12.59 4.85 -3.21
C GLY A 258 -13.08 4.95 -4.64
N LEU A 259 -13.14 3.81 -5.33
CA LEU A 259 -13.31 3.75 -6.78
C LEU A 259 -14.64 4.40 -7.19
N ASP A 260 -14.54 5.39 -8.10
CA ASP A 260 -15.65 6.25 -8.51
C ASP A 260 -16.39 6.95 -7.34
N GLY A 261 -15.66 7.23 -6.24
CA GLY A 261 -16.19 7.93 -5.07
C GLY A 261 -16.99 7.05 -4.12
N SER A 262 -16.95 5.72 -4.28
CA SER A 262 -17.65 4.77 -3.43
C SER A 262 -16.66 3.88 -2.66
N SER A 263 -16.96 3.64 -1.39
CA SER A 263 -16.25 2.65 -0.58
C SER A 263 -16.74 1.21 -0.82
N LYS A 264 -17.87 1.04 -1.51
CA LYS A 264 -18.57 -0.25 -1.64
C LYS A 264 -18.03 -1.13 -2.75
N ALA A 265 -16.72 -1.07 -3.02
CA ALA A 265 -16.11 -1.84 -4.09
C ALA A 265 -16.25 -3.36 -3.85
N LYS A 266 -16.17 -4.14 -4.92
CA LYS A 266 -16.24 -5.62 -4.88
C LYS A 266 -14.86 -6.19 -5.18
N VAL A 267 -14.60 -7.39 -4.67
CA VAL A 267 -13.37 -8.11 -4.97
C VAL A 267 -13.69 -9.31 -5.86
N GLU A 268 -12.91 -9.49 -6.92
CA GLU A 268 -13.00 -10.66 -7.79
C GLU A 268 -11.63 -11.33 -7.91
N GLN A 269 -11.61 -12.66 -7.81
CA GLN A 269 -10.44 -13.49 -8.06
C GLN A 269 -10.57 -14.13 -9.43
N TYR A 270 -9.48 -14.12 -10.18
CA TYR A 270 -9.35 -14.77 -11.47
C TYR A 270 -8.41 -15.96 -11.33
N ASP A 271 -8.83 -17.09 -11.88
CA ASP A 271 -8.05 -18.33 -11.94
C ASP A 271 -8.10 -18.89 -13.36
N SER A 272 -6.97 -18.92 -14.04
CA SER A 272 -6.88 -19.55 -15.37
C SER A 272 -6.21 -20.92 -15.27
N VAL A 273 -6.81 -21.93 -15.91
CA VAL A 273 -6.32 -23.31 -15.94
C VAL A 273 -6.08 -23.73 -17.37
N VAL A 274 -4.85 -24.15 -17.66
CA VAL A 274 -4.45 -24.71 -18.94
C VAL A 274 -4.79 -26.20 -18.97
N SER A 275 -5.49 -26.63 -20.02
CA SER A 275 -5.81 -28.02 -20.31
C SER A 275 -5.12 -28.47 -21.59
N PRO A 276 -4.69 -29.74 -21.69
CA PRO A 276 -4.16 -30.29 -22.94
C PRO A 276 -5.12 -30.11 -24.12
N PRO A 277 -4.63 -30.17 -25.38
CA PRO A 277 -5.50 -30.10 -26.55
C PRO A 277 -6.57 -31.20 -26.49
N ALA A 278 -7.83 -30.83 -26.69
CA ALA A 278 -8.91 -31.80 -26.90
C ALA A 278 -8.80 -32.42 -28.31
N GLN A 279 -9.48 -33.54 -28.55
CA GLN A 279 -9.50 -34.16 -29.89
C GLN A 279 -9.99 -33.16 -30.94
N GLY A 280 -9.20 -32.96 -32.01
CA GLY A 280 -9.49 -31.99 -33.06
C GLY A 280 -9.04 -30.55 -32.77
N GLN A 281 -8.38 -30.29 -31.63
CA GLN A 281 -7.72 -29.01 -31.33
C GLN A 281 -6.21 -29.13 -31.52
N GLU A 282 -5.59 -28.13 -32.12
CA GLU A 282 -4.15 -28.09 -32.39
C GLU A 282 -3.31 -27.72 -31.15
N ALA A 283 -3.88 -26.92 -30.25
CA ALA A 283 -3.15 -26.34 -29.11
C ALA A 283 -3.88 -26.56 -27.77
N PRO A 284 -3.16 -26.48 -26.63
CA PRO A 284 -3.78 -26.43 -25.31
C PRO A 284 -4.81 -25.30 -25.21
N SER A 285 -5.87 -25.53 -24.42
CA SER A 285 -6.87 -24.50 -24.14
C SER A 285 -6.65 -23.91 -22.75
N ASN A 286 -7.07 -22.67 -22.56
CA ASN A 286 -6.99 -22.00 -21.26
C ASN A 286 -8.35 -21.42 -20.89
N LYS A 287 -8.87 -21.82 -19.73
CA LYS A 287 -10.17 -21.37 -19.24
C LYS A 287 -10.00 -20.59 -17.95
N THR A 288 -10.58 -19.40 -17.91
CA THR A 288 -10.56 -18.52 -16.73
C THR A 288 -11.89 -18.61 -15.98
N THR A 289 -11.81 -18.83 -14.67
CA THR A 289 -12.93 -18.75 -13.74
C THR A 289 -12.83 -17.46 -12.94
N VAL A 290 -13.95 -16.75 -12.79
CA VAL A 290 -14.05 -15.55 -11.96
C VAL A 290 -14.86 -15.87 -10.71
N THR A 291 -14.24 -15.70 -9.55
CA THR A 291 -14.86 -15.94 -8.24
C THR A 291 -15.09 -14.60 -7.54
N LYS A 292 -16.34 -14.32 -7.15
CA LYS A 292 -16.64 -13.16 -6.29
C LYS A 292 -16.17 -13.44 -4.87
N VAL A 293 -15.28 -12.60 -4.37
CA VAL A 293 -14.76 -12.70 -3.00
C VAL A 293 -15.67 -11.83 -2.12
N GLY A 294 -16.71 -12.46 -1.55
CA GLY A 294 -17.72 -11.78 -0.73
C GLY A 294 -17.42 -11.77 0.77
N LYS A 295 -16.37 -12.48 1.20
CA LYS A 295 -15.88 -12.52 2.57
C LYS A 295 -14.40 -12.25 2.59
N GLU A 296 -13.91 -11.87 3.75
CA GLU A 296 -12.48 -11.67 3.98
C GLU A 296 -11.66 -12.88 3.53
N LEU A 297 -10.49 -12.60 2.98
CA LEU A 297 -9.65 -13.57 2.31
C LEU A 297 -8.19 -13.29 2.60
N ALA A 298 -7.43 -14.35 2.87
CA ALA A 298 -5.98 -14.36 2.73
C ALA A 298 -5.62 -15.20 1.50
N GLY A 299 -4.83 -14.65 0.59
CA GLY A 299 -4.61 -15.22 -0.74
C GLY A 299 -3.18 -15.09 -1.22
N ASP A 300 -2.77 -16.05 -2.05
CA ASP A 300 -1.45 -16.10 -2.68
C ASP A 300 -1.56 -15.95 -4.18
N ALA A 301 -0.77 -15.04 -4.74
CA ALA A 301 -0.57 -14.98 -6.18
C ALA A 301 0.01 -16.33 -6.64
N LYS A 302 -0.49 -16.83 -7.75
CA LYS A 302 -0.04 -18.09 -8.36
C LYS A 302 0.04 -17.88 -9.86
N ASN A 303 0.61 -18.86 -10.56
CA ASN A 303 0.58 -18.85 -12.01
C ASN A 303 -0.86 -18.65 -12.50
N MET A 304 -1.09 -17.56 -13.24
CA MET A 304 -2.40 -17.14 -13.75
C MET A 304 -3.52 -16.97 -12.71
N ARG A 305 -3.17 -16.65 -11.46
CA ARG A 305 -4.12 -16.19 -10.43
C ARG A 305 -3.85 -14.73 -10.07
N TRP A 306 -4.90 -13.94 -10.04
CA TRP A 306 -4.84 -12.53 -9.65
C TRP A 306 -6.20 -12.03 -9.14
N TRP A 307 -6.24 -10.82 -8.61
CA TRP A 307 -7.45 -10.18 -8.09
C TRP A 307 -7.67 -8.81 -8.69
N ARG A 308 -8.92 -8.36 -8.69
CA ARG A 308 -9.26 -6.95 -8.93
C ARG A 308 -10.25 -6.41 -7.90
N ILE A 309 -10.15 -5.10 -7.68
CA ILE A 309 -11.19 -4.30 -7.04
C ILE A 309 -12.08 -3.69 -8.11
N VAL A 310 -13.38 -3.96 -8.04
CA VAL A 310 -14.38 -3.58 -9.02
C VAL A 310 -15.31 -2.52 -8.44
N SER A 311 -15.55 -1.46 -9.21
CA SER A 311 -16.49 -0.41 -8.87
C SER A 311 -17.90 -0.98 -8.74
N ASN A 312 -18.64 -0.52 -7.72
CA ASN A 312 -20.02 -0.98 -7.55
C ASN A 312 -20.99 -0.33 -8.55
N SER A 313 -20.64 0.84 -9.08
CA SER A 313 -21.55 1.65 -9.90
C SER A 313 -20.86 2.31 -11.10
N GLY A 314 -19.56 2.60 -11.02
CA GLY A 314 -18.85 3.27 -12.11
C GLY A 314 -18.54 2.34 -13.27
N LYS A 315 -18.74 2.88 -14.47
CA LYS A 315 -18.54 2.16 -15.73
C LYS A 315 -17.77 3.02 -16.72
N ASN A 316 -17.03 2.37 -17.62
CA ASN A 316 -16.46 3.06 -18.77
C ASN A 316 -17.52 3.32 -19.86
N LYS A 317 -17.08 3.93 -20.97
CA LYS A 317 -17.95 4.27 -22.11
C LYS A 317 -18.55 3.04 -22.83
N ASP A 318 -17.97 1.86 -22.61
CA ASP A 318 -18.46 0.58 -23.15
C ASP A 318 -19.34 -0.17 -22.14
N ASN A 319 -19.77 0.50 -21.06
CA ASN A 319 -20.65 -0.05 -20.03
C ASN A 319 -20.01 -1.23 -19.24
N HIS A 320 -18.69 -1.39 -19.28
CA HIS A 320 -17.94 -2.31 -18.40
C HIS A 320 -17.70 -1.67 -17.04
N ALA A 321 -17.76 -2.45 -15.96
CA ALA A 321 -17.50 -1.96 -14.61
C ALA A 321 -16.03 -1.57 -14.47
N ARG A 322 -15.76 -0.34 -14.04
CA ARG A 322 -14.39 0.13 -13.80
C ARG A 322 -13.75 -0.71 -12.70
N SER A 323 -12.47 -1.05 -12.87
CA SER A 323 -11.74 -1.84 -11.88
C SER A 323 -10.26 -1.54 -11.91
N TYR A 324 -9.58 -1.98 -10.85
CA TYR A 324 -8.13 -2.03 -10.79
C TYR A 324 -7.70 -3.45 -10.46
N GLU A 325 -6.84 -4.04 -11.29
CA GLU A 325 -6.26 -5.35 -11.04
C GLU A 325 -4.95 -5.22 -10.25
N PHE A 326 -4.71 -6.15 -9.33
CA PHE A 326 -3.42 -6.29 -8.67
C PHE A 326 -2.45 -7.01 -9.59
N VAL A 327 -1.28 -6.40 -9.79
CA VAL A 327 -0.15 -6.94 -10.54
C VAL A 327 0.96 -7.24 -9.53
N PRO A 328 1.08 -8.50 -9.07
CA PRO A 328 2.09 -8.88 -8.09
C PRO A 328 3.50 -8.63 -8.62
N GLY A 329 4.40 -8.14 -7.78
CA GLY A 329 5.84 -8.12 -8.05
C GLY A 329 6.52 -9.42 -7.64
N ALA A 330 7.83 -9.47 -7.80
CA ALA A 330 8.64 -10.53 -7.21
C ALA A 330 8.57 -10.45 -5.68
N THR A 331 8.38 -11.60 -5.03
CA THR A 331 8.26 -11.69 -3.57
C THR A 331 8.88 -12.99 -3.09
N THR A 332 9.64 -12.93 -2.00
CA THR A 332 10.13 -14.08 -1.24
C THR A 332 9.50 -14.05 0.14
N LYS A 333 8.38 -14.76 0.31
CA LYS A 333 7.64 -14.77 1.57
C LYS A 333 8.46 -15.35 2.72
N TYR A 334 8.58 -14.60 3.81
CA TYR A 334 8.97 -15.15 5.11
C TYR A 334 7.80 -15.93 5.72
N LEU A 335 7.99 -17.21 6.07
CA LEU A 335 6.89 -18.06 6.58
C LEU A 335 6.88 -18.21 8.11
N GLY A 336 7.78 -17.51 8.82
CA GLY A 336 7.97 -17.62 10.27
C GLY A 336 6.90 -16.91 11.12
N ARG A 337 6.06 -16.08 10.51
CA ARG A 337 4.90 -15.42 11.14
C ARG A 337 3.63 -15.70 10.38
N ALA A 338 2.49 -15.76 11.07
CA ALA A 338 1.21 -16.06 10.43
C ALA A 338 0.76 -14.95 9.46
N PHE A 339 1.03 -13.68 9.81
CA PHE A 339 0.69 -12.51 8.98
C PHE A 339 1.56 -12.35 7.73
N THR A 340 2.70 -13.04 7.63
CA THR A 340 3.59 -12.99 6.46
C THR A 340 3.36 -14.14 5.46
N LYS A 341 2.43 -15.07 5.75
CA LYS A 341 2.22 -16.28 4.95
C LYS A 341 1.55 -16.07 3.60
N HIS A 342 0.84 -14.95 3.42
CA HIS A 342 0.10 -14.68 2.20
C HIS A 342 0.55 -13.39 1.52
N ASP A 343 0.39 -13.34 0.19
CA ASP A 343 0.78 -12.17 -0.63
C ASP A 343 -0.24 -11.03 -0.50
N ILE A 344 -1.52 -11.37 -0.30
CA ILE A 344 -2.59 -10.39 -0.16
C ILE A 344 -3.64 -10.83 0.86
N TYR A 345 -4.16 -9.85 1.61
CA TYR A 345 -5.32 -10.02 2.47
C TYR A 345 -6.39 -9.00 2.08
N PHE A 346 -7.65 -9.40 2.08
CA PHE A 346 -8.80 -8.52 2.00
C PHE A 346 -9.55 -8.59 3.32
N THR A 347 -9.63 -7.48 4.04
CA THR A 347 -10.42 -7.36 5.27
C THR A 347 -11.60 -6.42 5.05
N GLU A 348 -12.64 -6.54 5.87
CA GLU A 348 -13.66 -5.50 5.93
C GLU A 348 -13.07 -4.25 6.58
N TYR A 349 -13.45 -3.07 6.10
CA TYR A 349 -12.94 -1.82 6.65
C TYR A 349 -13.25 -1.71 8.14
N ASN A 350 -12.18 -1.61 8.92
CA ASN A 350 -12.22 -1.26 10.33
C ASN A 350 -11.26 -0.10 10.58
N LYS A 351 -11.77 0.99 11.18
CA LYS A 351 -10.97 2.18 11.51
C LYS A 351 -9.84 1.90 12.51
N CYS A 352 -9.91 0.79 13.26
CA CYS A 352 -8.89 0.44 14.24
C CYS A 352 -7.70 -0.31 13.64
N GLU A 353 -7.92 -1.01 12.53
CA GLU A 353 -6.92 -1.82 11.84
C GLU A 353 -6.09 -0.92 10.93
N GLN A 354 -4.87 -0.59 11.38
CA GLN A 354 -3.99 0.38 10.72
C GLN A 354 -2.66 -0.21 10.26
N PHE A 355 -2.09 -1.15 11.02
CA PHE A 355 -0.78 -1.76 10.75
C PHE A 355 -0.90 -3.28 10.66
N ALA A 356 -0.27 -3.89 9.65
CA ALA A 356 -0.49 -5.31 9.32
C ALA A 356 0.00 -6.29 10.41
N SER A 357 0.91 -5.84 11.27
CA SER A 357 1.31 -6.49 12.52
C SER A 357 1.55 -5.42 13.59
N ASP A 358 1.64 -5.83 14.86
CA ASP A 358 1.86 -4.94 16.00
C ASP A 358 0.98 -3.69 15.99
N ASN A 359 -0.30 -3.88 15.64
CA ASN A 359 -1.23 -2.77 15.52
C ASN A 359 -1.34 -2.00 16.84
N LEU A 360 -0.98 -0.72 16.79
CA LEU A 360 -0.84 0.14 17.96
C LEU A 360 -2.19 0.56 18.57
N ARG A 361 -3.26 0.57 17.76
CA ARG A 361 -4.57 1.00 18.24
C ARG A 361 -5.18 -0.07 19.14
N ASN A 362 -5.75 0.38 20.27
CA ASN A 362 -6.55 -0.48 21.14
C ASN A 362 -7.93 -0.71 20.51
N CYS A 363 -8.12 -1.88 19.90
CA CYS A 363 -9.35 -2.25 19.21
C CYS A 363 -10.37 -2.98 20.08
N GLY A 364 -10.15 -3.00 21.40
CA GLY A 364 -10.97 -3.73 22.36
C GLY A 364 -10.44 -5.13 22.64
N ALA A 365 -10.97 -5.76 23.69
CA ALA A 365 -10.55 -7.07 24.15
C ALA A 365 -10.86 -8.15 23.10
N GLY A 366 -9.92 -9.06 22.85
CA GLY A 366 -10.07 -10.17 21.91
C GLY A 366 -9.89 -9.81 20.43
N HIS A 367 -9.74 -8.52 20.09
CA HIS A 367 -9.42 -8.12 18.73
C HIS A 367 -7.94 -8.39 18.42
N GLY A 368 -7.67 -9.01 17.28
CA GLY A 368 -6.32 -9.33 16.84
C GLY A 368 -5.44 -8.10 16.62
N LYS A 369 -4.11 -8.29 16.63
CA LYS A 369 -3.13 -7.22 16.38
C LYS A 369 -2.44 -7.31 15.02
N SER A 370 -2.87 -8.23 14.17
CA SER A 370 -2.25 -8.50 12.88
C SER A 370 -3.29 -8.95 11.85
N VAL A 371 -2.98 -8.76 10.58
CA VAL A 371 -3.92 -8.97 9.46
C VAL A 371 -4.42 -10.41 9.34
N ASP A 372 -3.62 -11.41 9.72
CA ASP A 372 -4.05 -12.81 9.75
C ASP A 372 -5.15 -13.07 10.79
N LYS A 373 -5.27 -12.23 11.81
CA LYS A 373 -6.32 -12.32 12.84
C LYS A 373 -7.58 -11.56 12.46
N TRP A 374 -7.51 -10.66 11.50
CA TRP A 374 -8.65 -9.86 11.04
C TRP A 374 -9.39 -10.54 9.90
N VAL A 375 -8.73 -11.42 9.14
CA VAL A 375 -9.43 -12.33 8.22
C VAL A 375 -10.14 -13.41 9.02
N ASP A 376 -11.30 -13.07 9.57
CA ASP A 376 -12.12 -13.92 10.43
C ASP A 376 -13.44 -14.34 9.77
N GLY A 377 -13.66 -13.89 8.53
CA GLY A 377 -14.75 -14.33 7.67
C GLY A 377 -15.93 -13.36 7.64
N GLN A 378 -15.71 -12.09 8.02
CA GLN A 378 -16.68 -11.02 7.81
C GLN A 378 -17.04 -10.85 6.33
N THR A 379 -18.19 -10.24 6.09
CA THR A 379 -18.64 -9.93 4.74
C THR A 379 -17.96 -8.67 4.25
N LEU A 380 -17.41 -8.70 3.03
CA LEU A 380 -16.78 -7.54 2.41
C LEU A 380 -17.84 -6.60 1.82
N THR A 381 -18.13 -5.52 2.52
CA THR A 381 -18.97 -4.41 2.02
C THR A 381 -18.18 -3.14 1.77
N HIS A 382 -17.02 -3.01 2.40
CA HIS A 382 -16.01 -1.98 2.20
C HIS A 382 -14.63 -2.65 2.31
N PRO A 383 -14.16 -3.33 1.25
CA PRO A 383 -12.91 -4.07 1.31
C PRO A 383 -11.69 -3.15 1.44
N VAL A 384 -10.77 -3.52 2.31
CA VAL A 384 -9.41 -2.98 2.41
C VAL A 384 -8.43 -4.07 1.97
N ALA A 385 -7.51 -3.72 1.08
CA ALA A 385 -6.47 -4.64 0.63
C ALA A 385 -5.18 -4.39 1.42
N TRP A 386 -4.56 -5.49 1.88
CA TRP A 386 -3.26 -5.50 2.52
C TRP A 386 -2.33 -6.34 1.66
N VAL A 387 -1.29 -5.73 1.08
CA VAL A 387 -0.38 -6.43 0.17
C VAL A 387 0.97 -6.61 0.84
N ASN A 388 1.42 -7.85 0.92
CA ASN A 388 2.72 -8.24 1.47
C ASN A 388 3.70 -8.51 0.33
N VAL A 389 4.84 -7.82 0.35
CA VAL A 389 5.95 -8.09 -0.56
C VAL A 389 7.17 -8.39 0.30
N GLY A 390 7.68 -9.61 0.22
CA GLY A 390 8.85 -10.06 0.97
C GLY A 390 10.12 -10.01 0.14
N PHE A 391 11.24 -9.78 0.81
CA PHE A 391 12.59 -9.87 0.25
C PHE A 391 13.52 -10.55 1.26
N HIS A 392 14.12 -11.67 0.88
CA HIS A 392 15.09 -12.38 1.70
C HIS A 392 16.49 -11.94 1.27
N HIS A 393 17.18 -11.25 2.17
CA HIS A 393 18.48 -10.67 1.92
C HIS A 393 19.57 -11.59 2.45
N VAL A 394 20.11 -12.41 1.55
CA VAL A 394 21.43 -13.02 1.74
C VAL A 394 22.44 -12.01 1.20
N ALA A 395 23.16 -11.35 2.11
CA ALA A 395 24.07 -10.28 1.77
C ALA A 395 25.15 -10.74 0.78
N ARG A 396 25.68 -9.80 -0.02
CA ARG A 396 26.83 -10.04 -0.92
C ARG A 396 27.89 -8.97 -0.68
N ASP A 397 29.09 -9.18 -1.20
CA ASP A 397 30.19 -8.21 -1.05
C ASP A 397 29.82 -6.82 -1.57
N GLU A 398 29.00 -6.75 -2.63
CA GLU A 398 28.49 -5.49 -3.19
C GLU A 398 27.51 -4.75 -2.29
N ASP A 399 26.97 -5.40 -1.24
CA ASP A 399 26.04 -4.78 -0.28
C ASP A 399 26.78 -4.11 0.90
N GLN A 400 28.10 -4.18 0.94
CA GLN A 400 28.90 -3.39 1.88
C GLN A 400 28.69 -1.89 1.66
N GLN A 401 28.92 -1.10 2.71
CA GLN A 401 28.55 0.32 2.71
C GLN A 401 29.23 1.13 1.59
N PRO A 402 28.48 1.92 0.80
CA PRO A 402 27.01 2.03 0.80
C PRO A 402 26.31 0.88 0.06
N MET A 403 25.29 0.30 0.68
CA MET A 403 24.49 -0.78 0.10
C MET A 403 23.68 -0.27 -1.11
N PRO A 404 23.72 -0.91 -2.29
CA PRO A 404 22.86 -0.59 -3.41
C PRO A 404 21.37 -0.68 -3.04
N VAL A 405 20.52 0.10 -3.74
CA VAL A 405 19.08 0.05 -3.47
C VAL A 405 18.47 -1.25 -4.00
N HIS A 406 17.87 -2.02 -3.10
CA HIS A 406 17.05 -3.18 -3.43
C HIS A 406 15.58 -2.77 -3.46
N TRP A 407 14.91 -2.96 -4.60
CA TRP A 407 13.51 -2.56 -4.76
C TRP A 407 12.57 -3.75 -4.61
N GLN A 408 11.57 -3.60 -3.74
CA GLN A 408 10.44 -4.52 -3.64
C GLN A 408 9.12 -3.75 -3.74
N GLY A 409 8.14 -4.32 -4.43
CA GLY A 409 6.88 -3.62 -4.67
C GLY A 409 5.90 -4.42 -5.51
N PHE A 410 4.78 -3.78 -5.83
CA PHE A 410 3.73 -4.30 -6.70
C PHE A 410 3.05 -3.15 -7.42
N SER A 411 2.12 -3.47 -8.32
CA SER A 411 1.31 -2.46 -8.99
C SER A 411 -0.18 -2.75 -8.90
N ILE A 412 -0.98 -1.70 -9.08
CA ILE A 412 -2.37 -1.84 -9.50
C ILE A 412 -2.54 -1.21 -10.88
N ALA A 413 -3.14 -1.95 -11.81
CA ALA A 413 -3.33 -1.52 -13.18
C ALA A 413 -4.83 -1.28 -13.47
N PRO A 414 -5.18 -0.25 -14.26
CA PRO A 414 -6.56 -0.01 -14.63
C PRO A 414 -7.07 -1.15 -15.51
N ARG A 415 -8.21 -1.72 -15.15
CA ARG A 415 -8.97 -2.68 -15.95
C ARG A 415 -10.37 -2.14 -16.17
N ASP A 416 -10.71 -1.86 -17.41
CA ASP A 416 -11.99 -1.25 -17.79
C ASP A 416 -12.23 0.15 -17.17
N VAL A 417 -11.17 0.89 -16.77
CA VAL A 417 -11.31 2.28 -16.29
C VAL A 417 -11.75 3.21 -17.44
N THR A 418 -11.10 3.05 -18.59
CA THR A 418 -11.46 3.64 -19.88
C THR A 418 -11.92 2.55 -20.86
N ALA A 419 -12.60 2.94 -21.93
CA ALA A 419 -13.07 2.01 -22.98
C ALA A 419 -11.89 1.46 -23.82
N MET A 420 -10.94 2.34 -24.13
CA MET A 420 -9.70 1.98 -24.82
C MET A 420 -8.50 2.43 -24.00
N ASN A 421 -7.29 2.09 -24.44
CA ASN A 421 -6.07 2.74 -23.96
C ASN A 421 -6.27 4.27 -23.97
N PRO A 422 -6.15 4.95 -22.81
CA PRO A 422 -6.44 6.39 -22.69
C PRO A 422 -5.51 7.28 -23.51
N LEU A 423 -4.41 6.73 -24.01
CA LEU A 423 -3.41 7.43 -24.82
C LEU A 423 -3.56 7.14 -26.32
N THR A 424 -4.55 6.35 -26.72
CA THR A 424 -4.85 6.02 -28.13
C THR A 424 -4.96 7.30 -28.97
N PRO A 425 -4.26 7.39 -30.12
CA PRO A 425 -4.35 8.56 -30.99
C PRO A 425 -5.71 8.62 -31.71
N PRO A 426 -6.19 9.81 -32.11
CA PRO A 426 -7.49 9.97 -32.75
C PRO A 426 -7.73 9.06 -33.96
N GLU A 427 -6.68 8.77 -34.75
CA GLU A 427 -6.81 7.93 -35.94
C GLU A 427 -7.12 6.46 -35.62
N LEU A 428 -6.92 6.01 -34.38
CA LEU A 428 -7.23 4.66 -33.93
C LEU A 428 -8.48 4.61 -33.04
N ALA A 429 -9.20 5.73 -32.85
CA ALA A 429 -10.33 5.82 -31.92
C ALA A 429 -11.52 4.91 -32.29
N ASN A 430 -11.67 4.53 -33.56
CA ASN A 430 -12.68 3.59 -34.04
C ASN A 430 -12.26 2.11 -33.92
N GLN A 431 -11.05 1.80 -33.42
CA GLN A 431 -10.60 0.43 -33.15
C GLN A 431 -11.01 -0.03 -31.74
N ASN A 432 -12.21 0.34 -31.31
CA ASN A 432 -12.76 -0.05 -30.02
C ASN A 432 -13.56 -1.36 -30.16
N GLY A 433 -13.09 -2.44 -29.52
CA GLY A 433 -13.72 -3.75 -29.62
C GLY A 433 -13.23 -4.54 -30.83
N HIS A 434 -14.14 -4.86 -31.77
CA HIS A 434 -13.79 -5.64 -32.96
C HIS A 434 -12.92 -4.80 -33.91
N VAL A 435 -11.64 -5.18 -34.02
CA VAL A 435 -10.69 -4.53 -34.91
C VAL A 435 -11.03 -4.90 -36.35
N GLU A 436 -11.27 -3.89 -37.19
CA GLU A 436 -11.37 -4.07 -38.65
C GLU A 436 -9.98 -3.90 -39.27
N PRO A 437 -9.54 -4.83 -40.14
CA PRO A 437 -8.27 -4.73 -40.87
C PRO A 437 -8.14 -3.40 -41.62
N ARG A 438 -6.93 -2.84 -41.72
CA ARG A 438 -6.68 -1.54 -42.35
C ARG A 438 -5.55 -1.52 -43.38
#